data_AF-A0A3S7WUR7-F1
#
_entry.id   AF-A0A3S7WUR7-F1
#
_cell.length_a   1.000
_cell.length_b   1.000
_cell.length_c   1.000
_cell.angle_alpha   90.00
_cell.angle_beta   90.00
_cell.angle_gamma   90.00
#
_symmetry.space_group_name_H-M   'P 1'
#
loop_
_entity.id
_entity.type
_entity.pdbx_description
1 polymer ?
#
loop_
_entity_poly.entity_id
_entity_poly.type
_entity_poly.pdbx_seq_one_letter_code
_entity_poly.pdbx_strand_id
1 'polypeptide(L)'
;MKTIRTIGFTGTIASGKTSRCKHLLKVAESWQQSIAAAKGSGKNNATPSAALGSDRTMRPQAIPSSSALAVHYINADLVGHHIYEPGKPCYYDLLQHFGTAILTAPAPTKAASQQTGPPTQRIQEGAGRGFSAAGSGKAEPFIDRRVLGQIVFAEERKLQELNSICWPYITAAIKDEHAKVYASLKAAYPPLMGSAETLSSAIQTPTIVSPPSPSPSTSPDAAVLAAPAVGLVIVEAALLCEMTEVLELTTDLWMTHCTSATAVDRVMMRNQISREDAERRVASQLDVERKLLKLRHLPYKGDIEVFDTTQVSLEEGLKETEAAFERYWRKKIAVHL
;
A
#
# COMPACT_ATOMS: atom_id res chain seq x y z
N MET A 1 -15.49 -11.11 -14.92
CA MET A 1 -14.60 -9.94 -15.13
C MET A 1 -13.77 -9.75 -13.87
N LYS A 2 -12.49 -9.39 -13.98
CA LYS A 2 -11.62 -9.13 -12.82
C LYS A 2 -11.67 -7.64 -12.52
N THR A 3 -12.16 -7.26 -11.35
CA THR A 3 -12.31 -5.85 -10.95
C THR A 3 -11.29 -5.52 -9.87
N ILE A 4 -10.56 -4.42 -10.05
CA ILE A 4 -9.69 -3.87 -9.01
C ILE A 4 -10.35 -2.61 -8.46
N ARG A 5 -10.47 -2.56 -7.14
CA ARG A 5 -10.89 -1.39 -6.38
C ARG A 5 -9.72 -0.90 -5.57
N THR A 6 -9.48 0.41 -5.60
CA THR A 6 -8.39 1.01 -4.85
C THR A 6 -8.95 2.12 -3.97
N ILE A 7 -8.95 1.90 -2.66
CA ILE A 7 -9.36 2.90 -1.68
C ILE A 7 -8.11 3.71 -1.31
N GLY A 8 -8.11 4.98 -1.68
CA GLY A 8 -7.16 5.95 -1.15
C GLY A 8 -7.58 6.41 0.23
N PHE A 9 -6.78 6.15 1.26
CA PHE A 9 -7.08 6.53 2.63
C PHE A 9 -6.15 7.67 3.08
N THR A 10 -6.72 8.85 3.24
CA THR A 10 -6.01 10.08 3.59
C THR A 10 -6.63 10.77 4.80
N GLY A 11 -6.04 11.88 5.22
CA GLY A 11 -6.60 12.69 6.29
C GLY A 11 -5.65 13.81 6.73
N THR A 12 -6.18 14.72 7.53
CA THR A 12 -5.36 15.75 8.19
C THR A 12 -4.51 15.14 9.30
N ILE A 13 -3.47 15.83 9.74
CA ILE A 13 -2.62 15.35 10.85
C ILE A 13 -3.45 15.05 12.10
N ALA A 14 -3.13 13.95 12.78
CA ALA A 14 -3.78 13.50 14.01
C ALA A 14 -5.33 13.33 13.94
N SER A 15 -5.88 13.19 12.74
CA SER A 15 -7.30 12.88 12.51
C SER A 15 -7.70 11.42 12.73
N GLY A 16 -6.79 10.56 13.21
CA GLY A 16 -7.08 9.14 13.42
C GLY A 16 -7.01 8.26 12.16
N LYS A 17 -6.47 8.78 11.04
CA LYS A 17 -6.22 8.08 9.77
C LYS A 17 -5.74 6.63 9.97
N THR A 18 -4.60 6.45 10.64
CA THR A 18 -3.97 5.14 10.80
C THR A 18 -4.82 4.17 11.61
N SER A 19 -5.51 4.64 12.66
CA SER A 19 -6.37 3.78 13.46
C SER A 19 -7.56 3.26 12.65
N ARG A 20 -8.24 4.14 11.90
CA ARG A 20 -9.37 3.76 11.04
C ARG A 20 -8.91 2.92 9.85
N CYS A 21 -7.81 3.27 9.19
CA CYS A 21 -7.28 2.52 8.05
C CYS A 21 -6.87 1.09 8.44
N LYS A 22 -6.21 0.90 9.59
CA LYS A 22 -5.90 -0.44 10.11
C LYS A 22 -7.15 -1.24 10.45
N HIS A 23 -8.19 -0.60 10.97
CA HIS A 23 -9.45 -1.26 11.23
C HIS A 23 -10.15 -1.67 9.93
N LEU A 24 -10.20 -0.78 8.93
CA LEU A 24 -10.68 -1.10 7.58
C LEU A 24 -9.94 -2.31 7.00
N LEU A 25 -8.61 -2.34 7.08
CA LEU A 25 -7.81 -3.47 6.62
C LEU A 25 -8.22 -4.77 7.33
N LYS A 26 -8.34 -4.75 8.66
CA LYS A 26 -8.77 -5.91 9.43
C LYS A 26 -10.16 -6.42 9.01
N VAL A 27 -11.10 -5.51 8.78
CA VAL A 27 -12.45 -5.88 8.32
C VAL A 27 -12.38 -6.49 6.92
N ALA A 28 -11.63 -5.89 5.99
CA ALA A 28 -11.44 -6.41 4.64
C ALA A 28 -10.77 -7.79 4.62
N GLU A 29 -9.74 -8.01 5.44
CA GLU A 29 -9.08 -9.32 5.58
C GLU A 29 -10.02 -10.39 6.15
N SER A 30 -10.90 -10.03 7.09
CA SER A 30 -11.95 -10.92 7.60
C SER A 30 -12.92 -11.36 6.49
N TRP A 31 -13.32 -10.44 5.62
CA TRP A 31 -14.12 -10.76 4.42
C TRP A 31 -13.37 -11.70 3.47
N GLN A 32 -12.08 -11.46 3.21
CA GLN A 32 -11.26 -12.34 2.38
C GLN A 32 -11.20 -13.77 2.94
N GLN A 33 -10.96 -13.90 4.25
CA GLN A 33 -10.89 -15.20 4.93
C GLN A 33 -12.24 -15.94 4.87
N SER A 34 -13.36 -15.23 5.06
CA SER A 34 -14.70 -15.80 4.97
C SER A 34 -15.00 -16.36 3.57
N ILE A 35 -14.66 -15.62 2.51
CA ILE A 35 -14.82 -16.07 1.11
C ILE A 35 -13.93 -17.28 0.83
N ALA A 36 -12.68 -17.26 1.28
CA ALA A 36 -11.77 -18.40 1.11
C ALA A 36 -12.27 -19.67 1.83
N ALA A 37 -12.86 -19.53 3.03
CA ALA A 37 -13.42 -20.64 3.78
C ALA A 37 -14.70 -21.22 3.15
N ALA A 38 -15.56 -20.37 2.56
CA ALA A 38 -16.75 -20.81 1.84
C ALA A 38 -16.37 -21.66 0.60
N LYS A 39 -15.30 -21.29 -0.11
CA LYS A 39 -14.73 -22.07 -1.23
C LYS A 39 -14.31 -23.48 -0.83
N GLY A 40 -13.70 -23.63 0.35
CA GLY A 40 -13.27 -24.95 0.86
C GLY A 40 -14.41 -25.85 1.34
N SER A 41 -15.59 -25.29 1.65
CA SER A 41 -16.72 -26.02 2.25
C SER A 41 -17.91 -26.23 1.30
N GLY A 42 -17.89 -25.68 0.09
CA GLY A 42 -18.97 -25.81 -0.90
C GLY A 42 -20.28 -25.10 -0.51
N LYS A 43 -20.27 -24.24 0.51
CA LYS A 43 -21.44 -23.49 0.99
C LYS A 43 -21.58 -22.15 0.26
N ASN A 44 -22.78 -21.83 -0.21
CA ASN A 44 -23.09 -20.61 -0.97
C ASN A 44 -23.33 -19.36 -0.11
N ASN A 45 -22.77 -19.28 1.10
CA ASN A 45 -23.04 -18.15 2.02
C ASN A 45 -21.77 -17.72 2.75
N ALA A 46 -20.92 -16.96 2.06
CA ALA A 46 -19.78 -16.28 2.68
C ALA A 46 -20.27 -14.96 3.31
N THR A 47 -20.37 -14.93 4.63
CA THR A 47 -20.57 -13.68 5.37
C THR A 47 -19.68 -13.76 6.61
N PRO A 48 -18.83 -12.77 6.90
CA PRO A 48 -18.07 -12.79 8.14
C PRO A 48 -19.04 -12.76 9.32
N SER A 49 -18.70 -13.49 10.38
CA SER A 49 -19.53 -13.67 11.59
C SER A 49 -19.80 -12.36 12.37
N ALA A 50 -19.39 -11.21 11.85
CA ALA A 50 -19.46 -9.89 12.48
C ALA A 50 -20.57 -8.97 11.92
N ALA A 51 -21.49 -9.48 11.08
CA ALA A 51 -22.68 -8.72 10.69
C ALA A 51 -23.67 -8.58 11.88
N LEU A 52 -23.30 -7.84 12.91
CA LEU A 52 -24.19 -7.39 13.98
C LEU A 52 -24.53 -5.92 13.72
N GLY A 53 -25.66 -5.70 13.07
CA GLY A 53 -26.20 -4.37 12.79
C GLY A 53 -27.42 -4.49 11.90
N SER A 54 -28.60 -4.43 12.53
CA SER A 54 -29.91 -4.74 11.98
C SER A 54 -30.31 -3.88 10.78
N ASP A 55 -30.38 -4.51 9.60
CA ASP A 55 -31.50 -4.29 8.69
C ASP A 55 -31.85 -5.63 8.04
N ARG A 56 -32.99 -6.20 8.48
CA ARG A 56 -33.44 -7.56 8.17
C ARG A 56 -34.26 -7.62 6.88
N THR A 57 -34.27 -6.53 6.10
CA THR A 57 -35.22 -6.32 5.00
C THR A 57 -34.73 -6.78 3.63
N MET A 58 -33.45 -7.15 3.43
CA MET A 58 -32.98 -7.73 2.18
C MET A 58 -32.03 -8.92 2.38
N ARG A 59 -32.28 -9.99 1.62
CA ARG A 59 -31.45 -11.21 1.62
C ARG A 59 -30.01 -10.83 1.21
N PRO A 60 -28.98 -11.31 1.93
CA PRO A 60 -27.60 -11.23 1.45
C PRO A 60 -27.54 -11.81 0.04
N GLN A 61 -26.94 -11.08 -0.91
CA GLN A 61 -26.63 -11.68 -2.21
C GLN A 61 -25.72 -12.88 -1.97
N ALA A 62 -26.14 -14.05 -2.45
CA ALA A 62 -25.37 -15.28 -2.29
C ALA A 62 -24.08 -15.15 -3.11
N ILE A 63 -22.93 -15.02 -2.43
CA ILE A 63 -21.62 -15.00 -3.08
C ILE A 63 -21.31 -16.42 -3.55
N PRO A 64 -21.08 -16.66 -4.85
CA PRO A 64 -20.68 -17.96 -5.36
C PRO A 64 -19.46 -18.53 -4.62
N SER A 65 -19.46 -19.83 -4.35
CA SER A 65 -18.34 -20.50 -3.69
C SER A 65 -17.03 -20.44 -4.48
N SER A 66 -17.10 -20.15 -5.79
CA SER A 66 -15.93 -19.94 -6.65
C SER A 66 -15.29 -18.56 -6.51
N SER A 67 -15.97 -17.57 -5.92
CA SER A 67 -15.53 -16.18 -5.89
C SER A 67 -14.24 -15.99 -5.08
N ALA A 68 -13.45 -14.98 -5.43
CA ALA A 68 -12.19 -14.67 -4.75
C ALA A 68 -12.05 -13.18 -4.43
N LEU A 69 -11.60 -12.88 -3.22
CA LEU A 69 -11.17 -11.55 -2.82
C LEU A 69 -9.68 -11.59 -2.47
N ALA A 70 -8.91 -10.65 -3.00
CA ALA A 70 -7.54 -10.40 -2.54
C ALA A 70 -7.43 -8.96 -2.03
N VAL A 71 -6.99 -8.80 -0.79
CA VAL A 71 -6.77 -7.53 -0.12
C VAL A 71 -5.28 -7.25 -0.11
N HIS A 72 -4.89 -6.05 -0.55
CA HIS A 72 -3.52 -5.57 -0.50
C HIS A 72 -3.45 -4.20 0.16
N TYR A 73 -2.42 -3.98 0.97
CA TYR A 73 -2.26 -2.74 1.74
C TYR A 73 -0.92 -2.09 1.43
N ILE A 74 -0.96 -0.82 1.06
CA ILE A 74 0.20 0.02 0.78
C ILE A 74 0.22 1.16 1.80
N ASN A 75 1.28 1.25 2.60
CA ASN A 75 1.47 2.34 3.55
C ASN A 75 2.56 3.29 3.04
N ALA A 76 2.17 4.49 2.62
CA ALA A 76 3.11 5.47 2.06
C ALA A 76 4.16 5.95 3.08
N ASP A 77 3.87 5.94 4.38
CA ASP A 77 4.85 6.29 5.41
C ASP A 77 5.95 5.21 5.49
N LEU A 78 5.57 3.92 5.40
CA LEU A 78 6.54 2.82 5.36
C LEU A 78 7.33 2.80 4.05
N VAL A 79 6.67 3.06 2.92
CA VAL A 79 7.34 3.23 1.62
C VAL A 79 8.35 4.38 1.70
N GLY A 80 7.95 5.52 2.27
CA GLY A 80 8.81 6.68 2.50
C GLY A 80 10.04 6.34 3.35
N HIS A 81 9.90 5.50 4.37
CA HIS A 81 11.04 5.02 5.15
C HIS A 81 11.98 4.11 4.37
N HIS A 82 11.42 3.27 3.51
CA HIS A 82 12.16 2.29 2.73
C HIS A 82 12.96 2.95 1.60
N ILE A 83 12.47 4.01 0.95
CA ILE A 83 13.15 4.60 -0.23
C ILE A 83 14.52 5.19 0.09
N TYR A 84 14.76 5.64 1.32
CA TYR A 84 16.02 6.22 1.75
C TYR A 84 16.82 5.32 2.70
N GLU A 85 16.56 4.02 2.68
CA GLU A 85 17.48 3.08 3.31
C GLU A 85 18.85 3.13 2.61
N PRO A 86 19.94 2.83 3.35
CA PRO A 86 21.28 2.86 2.78
C PRO A 86 21.40 2.00 1.51
N GLY A 87 22.17 2.47 0.54
CA GLY A 87 22.29 1.84 -0.79
C GLY A 87 21.22 2.23 -1.82
N LYS A 88 20.21 3.04 -1.47
CA LYS A 88 19.16 3.46 -2.43
C LYS A 88 19.40 4.87 -3.00
N PRO A 89 18.90 5.18 -4.20
CA PRO A 89 19.12 6.49 -4.83
C PRO A 89 18.64 7.67 -3.96
N CYS A 90 17.43 7.59 -3.39
CA CYS A 90 16.90 8.66 -2.54
C CYS A 90 17.77 8.91 -1.29
N TYR A 91 18.44 7.88 -0.76
CA TYR A 91 19.36 8.05 0.37
C TYR A 91 20.51 8.98 0.00
N TYR A 92 21.13 8.76 -1.16
CA TYR A 92 22.25 9.59 -1.63
C TYR A 92 21.82 11.01 -1.97
N ASP A 93 20.65 11.20 -2.58
CA ASP A 93 20.11 12.54 -2.86
C ASP A 93 19.85 13.33 -1.57
N LEU A 94 19.34 12.66 -0.53
CA LEU A 94 19.14 13.28 0.78
C LEU A 94 20.46 13.67 1.44
N LEU A 95 21.50 12.83 1.33
CA LEU A 95 22.83 13.18 1.85
C LEU A 95 23.49 14.31 1.06
N GLN A 96 23.30 14.35 -0.25
CA GLN A 96 23.79 15.43 -1.09
C GLN A 96 23.15 16.77 -0.70
N HIS A 97 21.86 16.77 -0.39
CA HIS A 97 21.10 17.99 -0.07
C HIS A 97 21.21 18.43 1.39
N PHE A 98 20.99 17.52 2.34
CA PHE A 98 20.95 17.82 3.78
C PHE A 98 22.28 17.56 4.50
N GLY A 99 23.27 16.98 3.81
CA GLY A 99 24.57 16.63 4.37
C GLY A 99 24.53 15.39 5.27
N THR A 100 25.68 15.00 5.79
CA THR A 100 25.82 13.80 6.64
C THR A 100 25.35 14.00 8.09
N ALA A 101 24.94 15.21 8.46
CA ALA A 101 24.44 15.51 9.80
C ALA A 101 23.10 14.80 10.12
N ILE A 102 22.37 14.35 9.10
CA ILE A 102 21.13 13.60 9.25
C ILE A 102 21.35 12.10 9.50
N LEU A 103 22.60 11.63 9.57
CA LEU A 103 22.91 10.22 9.78
C LEU A 103 22.90 9.86 11.27
N THR A 104 22.51 8.63 11.56
CA THR A 104 22.68 8.03 12.89
C THR A 104 24.16 7.96 13.25
N ALA A 105 24.50 8.32 14.49
CA ALA A 105 25.86 8.20 14.99
C ALA A 105 26.31 6.72 14.93
N PRO A 106 27.57 6.44 14.55
CA PRO A 106 28.09 5.09 14.63
C PRO A 106 27.98 4.59 16.06
N ALA A 107 27.45 3.37 16.25
CA ALA A 107 27.34 2.76 17.56
C ALA A 107 28.73 2.80 18.24
N PRO A 108 28.82 3.15 19.54
CA PRO A 108 30.09 3.10 20.25
C PRO A 108 30.60 1.67 20.21
N THR A 109 31.63 1.41 19.42
CA THR A 109 32.40 0.17 19.48
C THR A 109 32.91 0.07 20.90
N LYS A 110 32.44 -0.93 21.67
CA LYS A 110 33.01 -1.27 22.98
C LYS A 110 34.52 -1.27 22.82
N ALA A 111 35.18 -0.30 23.43
CA ALA A 111 36.63 -0.21 23.42
C ALA A 111 37.16 -1.55 23.89
N ALA A 112 37.92 -2.21 23.03
CA ALA A 112 38.68 -3.38 23.40
C ALA A 112 39.47 -3.02 24.66
N SER A 113 39.17 -3.71 25.75
CA SER A 113 39.95 -3.69 26.97
C SER A 113 41.42 -3.81 26.61
N GLN A 114 42.19 -2.79 26.99
CA GLN A 114 43.65 -2.78 26.93
C GLN A 114 44.18 -4.04 27.63
N GLN A 115 44.68 -5.00 26.87
CA GLN A 115 45.69 -5.92 27.37
C GLN A 115 47.04 -5.40 26.91
N THR A 116 47.74 -4.82 27.87
CA THR A 116 49.17 -4.51 27.85
C THR A 116 49.97 -5.81 27.77
N GLY A 117 50.73 -5.98 26.68
CA GLY A 117 51.75 -7.01 26.51
C GLY A 117 52.97 -6.40 25.79
N PRO A 118 54.22 -6.77 26.15
CA PRO A 118 55.42 -5.99 25.84
C PRO A 118 55.92 -6.18 24.38
N PRO A 119 56.78 -5.29 23.89
CA PRO A 119 57.13 -5.20 22.47
C PRO A 119 58.23 -6.19 22.11
N THR A 120 58.08 -6.89 20.99
CA THR A 120 59.22 -7.49 20.28
C THR A 120 59.20 -7.09 18.82
N GLN A 121 60.29 -6.45 18.41
CA GLN A 121 60.62 -6.04 17.05
C GLN A 121 60.71 -7.26 16.13
N ARG A 122 60.18 -7.15 14.91
CA ARG A 122 60.84 -7.67 13.70
C ARG A 122 60.54 -6.75 12.51
N ILE A 123 61.61 -6.22 11.95
CA ILE A 123 61.70 -5.62 10.63
C ILE A 123 61.72 -6.77 9.61
N GLN A 124 60.94 -6.68 8.54
CA GLN A 124 61.36 -7.11 7.20
C GLN A 124 60.46 -6.52 6.10
N GLU A 125 61.14 -6.02 5.08
CA GLU A 125 60.67 -5.35 3.88
C GLU A 125 60.05 -6.34 2.88
N GLY A 126 59.18 -5.84 2.00
CA GLY A 126 58.67 -6.61 0.87
C GLY A 126 57.63 -5.86 0.05
N ALA A 127 58.08 -5.16 -0.98
CA ALA A 127 57.23 -4.52 -1.97
C ALA A 127 56.42 -5.54 -2.77
N GLY A 128 55.12 -5.28 -2.94
CA GLY A 128 54.24 -6.04 -3.82
C GLY A 128 52.96 -5.25 -4.09
N ARG A 129 52.89 -4.62 -5.27
CA ARG A 129 51.68 -3.97 -5.78
C ARG A 129 50.55 -4.99 -5.88
N GLY A 130 49.52 -4.81 -5.08
CA GLY A 130 48.21 -5.40 -5.26
C GLY A 130 47.18 -4.36 -4.86
N PHE A 131 46.44 -3.81 -5.83
CA PHE A 131 45.18 -3.12 -5.56
C PHE A 131 44.19 -4.18 -5.04
N SER A 132 44.27 -4.49 -3.75
CA SER A 132 43.23 -5.23 -3.05
C SER A 132 42.12 -4.23 -2.73
N ALA A 133 41.08 -4.24 -3.57
CA ALA A 133 39.76 -3.76 -3.20
C ALA A 133 39.19 -4.66 -2.09
N ALA A 134 39.69 -4.46 -0.88
CA ALA A 134 39.07 -4.91 0.35
C ALA A 134 38.84 -3.66 1.20
N GLY A 135 38.00 -2.76 0.67
CA GLY A 135 37.47 -1.66 1.44
C GLY A 135 36.68 -2.24 2.60
N SER A 136 37.11 -1.94 3.82
CA SER A 136 36.44 -2.27 5.08
C SER A 136 34.92 -2.10 4.93
N GLY A 137 34.18 -3.21 4.92
CA GLY A 137 32.72 -3.25 4.76
C GLY A 137 32.00 -2.69 5.98
N LYS A 138 32.13 -1.38 6.23
CA LYS A 138 31.27 -0.68 7.17
C LYS A 138 29.92 -0.49 6.50
N ALA A 139 28.89 -1.11 7.07
CA ALA A 139 27.51 -0.82 6.71
C ALA A 139 27.27 0.69 6.78
N GLU A 140 26.71 1.25 5.71
CA GLU A 140 26.31 2.66 5.67
C GLU A 140 25.29 2.94 6.79
N PRO A 141 25.42 4.06 7.53
CA PRO A 141 24.51 4.40 8.62
C PRO A 141 23.13 4.79 8.09
N PHE A 142 22.09 4.57 8.89
CA PHE A 142 20.73 4.98 8.55
C PHE A 142 20.53 6.48 8.77
N ILE A 143 19.58 7.09 8.05
CA ILE A 143 19.09 8.44 8.32
C ILE A 143 18.37 8.48 9.69
N ASP A 144 18.81 9.37 10.59
CA ASP A 144 18.09 9.69 11.82
C ASP A 144 16.89 10.60 11.51
N ARG A 145 15.73 9.97 11.40
CA ARG A 145 14.46 10.66 11.13
C ARG A 145 14.08 11.71 12.17
N ARG A 146 14.59 11.62 13.41
CA ARG A 146 14.32 12.65 14.43
C ARG A 146 15.11 13.91 14.11
N VAL A 147 16.38 13.78 13.75
CA VAL A 147 17.23 14.90 13.33
C VAL A 147 16.71 15.50 12.03
N LEU A 148 16.45 14.68 11.00
CA LEU A 148 15.87 15.16 9.75
C LEU A 148 14.52 15.87 10.00
N GLY A 149 13.67 15.29 10.85
CA GLY A 149 12.40 15.88 11.26
C GLY A 149 12.56 17.25 11.92
N GLN A 150 13.51 17.42 12.84
CA GLN A 150 13.80 18.72 13.45
C GLN A 150 14.20 19.76 12.40
N ILE A 151 15.02 19.38 11.42
CA ILE A 151 15.48 20.27 10.35
C ILE A 151 14.30 20.71 9.46
N VAL A 152 13.48 19.76 9.00
CA VAL A 152 12.42 20.07 8.01
C VAL A 152 11.17 20.69 8.63
N PHE A 153 10.87 20.41 9.91
CA PHE A 153 9.75 21.07 10.60
C PHE A 153 10.12 22.41 11.24
N ALA A 154 11.41 22.78 11.25
CA ALA A 154 11.85 24.12 11.63
C ALA A 154 11.61 25.16 10.53
N GLU A 155 11.73 24.77 9.25
CA GLU A 155 11.62 25.67 8.09
C GLU A 155 10.76 25.04 6.98
N GLU A 156 9.66 25.69 6.61
CA GLU A 156 8.75 25.20 5.56
C GLU A 156 9.47 24.93 4.23
N ARG A 157 10.43 25.80 3.87
CA ARG A 157 11.26 25.64 2.67
C ARG A 157 12.03 24.30 2.67
N LYS A 158 12.55 23.86 3.82
CA LYS A 158 13.27 22.59 3.94
C LYS A 158 12.34 21.38 3.85
N LEU A 159 11.10 21.51 4.34
CA LEU A 159 10.07 20.48 4.12
C LEU A 159 9.71 20.37 2.64
N GLN A 160 9.61 21.49 1.92
CA GLN A 160 9.37 21.50 0.48
C GLN A 160 10.53 20.84 -0.29
N GLU A 161 11.78 21.12 0.09
CA GLU A 161 12.97 20.47 -0.49
C GLU A 161 12.99 18.95 -0.22
N LEU A 162 12.67 18.54 1.02
CA LEU A 162 12.55 17.12 1.35
C LEU A 162 11.50 16.45 0.47
N ASN A 163 10.35 17.10 0.29
CA ASN A 163 9.26 16.59 -0.53
C ASN A 163 9.65 16.51 -2.02
N SER A 164 10.35 17.51 -2.56
CA SER A 164 10.78 17.49 -3.96
C SER A 164 11.78 16.39 -4.26
N ILE A 165 12.59 15.99 -3.28
CA ILE A 165 13.49 14.83 -3.37
C ILE A 165 12.69 13.53 -3.22
N CYS A 166 11.93 13.37 -2.14
CA CYS A 166 11.31 12.09 -1.78
C CYS A 166 10.10 11.71 -2.64
N TRP A 167 9.24 12.66 -3.01
CA TRP A 167 7.95 12.33 -3.65
C TRP A 167 8.07 11.55 -4.96
N PRO A 168 9.00 11.87 -5.89
CA PRO A 168 9.21 11.05 -7.08
C PRO A 168 9.51 9.58 -6.75
N TYR A 169 10.37 9.33 -5.75
CA TYR A 169 10.71 7.97 -5.31
C TYR A 169 9.54 7.27 -4.62
N ILE A 170 8.78 7.97 -3.76
CA ILE A 170 7.58 7.42 -3.12
C ILE A 170 6.53 7.05 -4.17
N THR A 171 6.26 7.96 -5.11
CA THR A 171 5.29 7.75 -6.20
C THR A 171 5.67 6.55 -7.06
N ALA A 172 6.94 6.44 -7.46
CA ALA A 172 7.42 5.29 -8.23
C ALA A 172 7.26 3.99 -7.46
N ALA A 173 7.66 3.96 -6.18
CA ALA A 173 7.56 2.76 -5.35
C ALA A 173 6.10 2.31 -5.15
N ILE A 174 5.17 3.23 -4.91
CA ILE A 174 3.74 2.92 -4.77
C ILE A 174 3.15 2.43 -6.09
N LYS A 175 3.49 3.06 -7.22
CA LYS A 175 3.06 2.63 -8.55
C LYS A 175 3.54 1.21 -8.86
N ASP A 176 4.81 0.92 -8.58
CA ASP A 176 5.39 -0.42 -8.79
C ASP A 176 4.71 -1.48 -7.91
N GLU A 177 4.43 -1.16 -6.66
CA GLU A 177 3.73 -2.07 -5.75
C GLU A 177 2.28 -2.33 -6.21
N HIS A 178 1.55 -1.26 -6.59
CA HIS A 178 0.20 -1.38 -7.15
C HIS A 178 0.19 -2.21 -8.45
N ALA A 179 1.15 -1.98 -9.35
CA ALA A 179 1.29 -2.73 -10.59
C ALA A 179 1.58 -4.22 -10.35
N LYS A 180 2.38 -4.58 -9.33
CA LYS A 180 2.62 -5.99 -8.96
C LYS A 180 1.35 -6.67 -8.48
N VAL A 181 0.51 -5.98 -7.71
CA VAL A 181 -0.80 -6.50 -7.28
C VAL A 181 -1.70 -6.71 -8.49
N TYR A 182 -1.77 -5.72 -9.38
CA TYR A 182 -2.52 -5.80 -10.62
C TYR A 182 -2.08 -7.00 -11.47
N ALA A 183 -0.77 -7.19 -11.64
CA ALA A 183 -0.20 -8.30 -12.40
C ALA A 183 -0.48 -9.65 -11.73
N SER A 184 -0.37 -9.75 -10.41
CA SER A 184 -0.63 -10.99 -9.66
C SER A 184 -2.08 -11.45 -9.79
N LEU A 185 -3.03 -10.50 -9.72
CA LEU A 185 -4.46 -10.76 -9.95
C LEU A 185 -4.75 -11.21 -11.41
N LYS A 186 -3.98 -10.69 -12.36
CA LYS A 186 -4.05 -11.13 -13.75
C LYS A 186 -3.45 -12.53 -13.94
N ALA A 187 -2.28 -12.80 -13.36
CA ALA A 187 -1.51 -14.03 -13.53
C ALA A 187 -2.08 -15.26 -12.80
N ALA A 188 -2.70 -15.09 -11.63
CA ALA A 188 -3.29 -16.18 -10.86
C ALA A 188 -4.37 -16.98 -11.63
N TYR A 189 -4.86 -16.47 -12.77
CA TYR A 189 -5.74 -17.17 -13.70
C TYR A 189 -5.43 -16.71 -15.14
N PRO A 190 -4.58 -17.43 -15.89
CA PRO A 190 -4.23 -17.07 -17.26
C PRO A 190 -5.48 -17.10 -18.16
N PRO A 191 -5.57 -16.23 -19.18
CA PRO A 191 -6.60 -16.37 -20.20
C PRO A 191 -6.42 -17.74 -20.87
N LEU A 192 -7.54 -18.44 -21.11
CA LEU A 192 -7.56 -19.61 -21.98
C LEU A 192 -6.96 -19.19 -23.32
N MET A 193 -5.72 -19.64 -23.62
CA MET A 193 -5.18 -19.49 -24.95
C MET A 193 -6.03 -20.34 -25.89
N GLY A 194 -6.77 -19.66 -26.78
CA GLY A 194 -7.27 -20.27 -28.00
C GLY A 194 -6.08 -20.86 -28.76
N SER A 195 -6.26 -22.08 -29.23
CA SER A 195 -5.29 -22.89 -29.96
C SER A 195 -4.50 -22.06 -30.98
N ALA A 196 -3.19 -21.94 -30.74
CA ALA A 196 -2.23 -21.58 -31.77
C ALA A 196 -2.25 -22.70 -32.84
N GLU A 197 -2.84 -22.41 -34.00
CA GLU A 197 -2.76 -23.27 -35.17
C GLU A 197 -1.28 -23.45 -35.54
N THR A 198 -0.77 -24.65 -35.26
CA THR A 198 0.54 -25.08 -35.72
C THR A 198 0.36 -25.58 -37.15
N LEU A 199 0.75 -24.76 -38.12
CA LEU A 199 0.89 -25.21 -39.51
C LEU A 199 2.06 -26.20 -39.57
N SER A 200 1.75 -27.50 -39.62
CA SER A 200 2.70 -28.54 -40.02
C SER A 200 2.15 -29.33 -41.19
N SER A 201 2.88 -29.26 -42.30
CA SER A 201 2.64 -29.98 -43.53
C SER A 201 2.98 -31.46 -43.38
N ALA A 202 2.09 -32.37 -43.77
CA ALA A 202 2.47 -33.66 -44.33
C ALA A 202 1.32 -34.28 -45.13
N ILE A 203 1.72 -34.84 -46.26
CA ILE A 203 0.94 -35.44 -47.35
C ILE A 203 0.43 -36.84 -46.93
N GLN A 204 -0.82 -37.18 -47.26
CA GLN A 204 -1.20 -38.48 -47.85
C GLN A 204 -2.66 -38.53 -48.37
N THR A 205 -2.82 -39.40 -49.36
CA THR A 205 -3.80 -39.57 -50.45
C THR A 205 -5.21 -40.09 -50.08
N PRO A 206 -6.18 -40.10 -51.02
CA PRO A 206 -7.61 -40.14 -50.70
C PRO A 206 -8.18 -41.57 -50.64
N THR A 207 -9.20 -41.78 -49.80
CA THR A 207 -10.12 -42.92 -49.94
C THR A 207 -11.54 -42.46 -49.67
N ILE A 208 -12.40 -42.72 -50.65
CA ILE A 208 -13.82 -42.36 -50.72
C ILE A 208 -14.64 -43.42 -49.99
N VAL A 209 -15.39 -43.05 -48.94
CA VAL A 209 -16.63 -43.74 -48.52
C VAL A 209 -17.60 -42.70 -47.92
N SER A 210 -18.86 -42.78 -48.36
CA SER A 210 -20.02 -41.90 -48.12
C SER A 210 -20.57 -41.89 -46.67
N PRO A 211 -21.50 -40.96 -46.32
CA PRO A 211 -21.80 -40.56 -44.93
C PRO A 211 -23.02 -41.28 -44.31
N PRO A 212 -23.20 -41.16 -42.98
CA PRO A 212 -24.54 -40.90 -42.46
C PRO A 212 -24.59 -39.76 -41.43
N SER A 213 -25.58 -38.88 -41.63
CA SER A 213 -26.39 -38.09 -40.67
C SER A 213 -25.76 -37.46 -39.41
N PRO A 214 -25.92 -36.14 -39.19
CA PRO A 214 -25.53 -35.49 -37.94
C PRO A 214 -26.64 -35.62 -36.88
N SER A 215 -26.33 -36.31 -35.78
CA SER A 215 -27.02 -36.12 -34.51
C SER A 215 -26.29 -35.02 -33.73
N PRO A 216 -26.93 -33.92 -33.32
CA PRO A 216 -26.27 -32.95 -32.46
C PRO A 216 -26.34 -33.44 -31.02
N SER A 217 -25.38 -34.28 -30.61
CA SER A 217 -25.03 -34.39 -29.20
C SER A 217 -23.91 -33.39 -28.91
N THR A 218 -24.22 -32.11 -28.96
CA THR A 218 -23.41 -31.09 -28.29
C THR A 218 -23.57 -31.33 -26.79
N SER A 219 -22.64 -32.09 -26.22
CA SER A 219 -22.21 -31.82 -24.84
C SER A 219 -21.86 -30.35 -24.77
N PRO A 220 -22.33 -29.59 -23.78
CA PRO A 220 -21.78 -28.26 -23.58
C PRO A 220 -20.34 -28.51 -23.15
N ASP A 221 -19.39 -28.24 -24.05
CA ASP A 221 -18.07 -27.83 -23.62
C ASP A 221 -18.31 -26.66 -22.66
N ALA A 222 -18.25 -26.98 -21.37
CA ALA A 222 -18.29 -26.01 -20.32
C ALA A 222 -17.07 -25.12 -20.54
N ALA A 223 -17.28 -24.01 -21.24
CA ALA A 223 -16.44 -22.84 -21.09
C ALA A 223 -16.34 -22.63 -19.58
N VAL A 224 -15.18 -22.98 -19.00
CA VAL A 224 -14.89 -22.76 -17.59
C VAL A 224 -14.95 -21.26 -17.40
N LEU A 225 -16.13 -20.74 -17.04
CA LEU A 225 -16.36 -19.34 -16.77
C LEU A 225 -15.40 -18.96 -15.65
N ALA A 226 -14.42 -18.10 -15.99
CA ALA A 226 -13.42 -17.66 -15.03
C ALA A 226 -14.14 -17.12 -13.79
N ALA A 227 -13.81 -17.70 -12.63
CA ALA A 227 -14.47 -17.36 -11.38
C ALA A 227 -14.39 -15.85 -11.09
N PRO A 228 -15.47 -15.23 -10.60
CA PRO A 228 -15.48 -13.81 -10.29
C PRO A 228 -14.45 -13.50 -9.19
N ALA A 229 -13.63 -12.47 -9.43
CA ALA A 229 -12.53 -12.12 -8.54
C ALA A 229 -12.37 -10.60 -8.43
N VAL A 230 -12.17 -10.14 -7.20
CA VAL A 230 -11.95 -8.73 -6.88
C VAL A 230 -10.61 -8.56 -6.18
N GLY A 231 -9.82 -7.59 -6.64
CA GLY A 231 -8.68 -7.07 -5.90
C GLY A 231 -9.05 -5.79 -5.17
N LEU A 232 -8.92 -5.76 -3.85
CA LEU A 232 -9.10 -4.56 -3.04
C LEU A 232 -7.73 -4.07 -2.58
N VAL A 233 -7.29 -2.91 -3.10
CA VAL A 233 -6.06 -2.25 -2.67
C VAL A 233 -6.40 -1.09 -1.75
N ILE A 234 -5.75 -0.99 -0.60
CA ILE A 234 -5.90 0.13 0.34
C ILE A 234 -4.57 0.88 0.37
N VAL A 235 -4.58 2.15 -0.06
CA VAL A 235 -3.38 3.01 -0.07
C VAL A 235 -3.52 4.05 1.04
N GLU A 236 -2.74 3.91 2.11
CA GLU A 236 -2.71 4.88 3.21
C GLU A 236 -1.63 5.93 2.98
N ALA A 237 -2.03 7.19 2.80
CA ALA A 237 -1.09 8.30 2.61
C ALA A 237 -1.67 9.63 3.15
N ALA A 238 -0.93 10.33 4.02
CA ALA A 238 -1.38 11.63 4.56
C ALA A 238 -1.45 12.73 3.49
N LEU A 239 -0.51 12.67 2.53
CA LEU A 239 -0.35 13.65 1.45
C LEU A 239 -0.92 13.16 0.12
N LEU A 240 -1.92 12.26 0.17
CA LEU A 240 -2.48 11.64 -1.03
C LEU A 240 -3.06 12.66 -2.02
N CYS A 241 -3.73 13.71 -1.53
CA CYS A 241 -4.32 14.75 -2.38
C CYS A 241 -3.27 15.68 -3.00
N GLU A 242 -2.03 15.60 -2.52
CA GLU A 242 -0.87 16.35 -2.98
C GLU A 242 -0.04 15.53 -3.98
N MET A 243 -0.14 14.19 -3.93
CA MET A 243 0.50 13.24 -4.85
C MET A 243 -0.46 12.81 -5.97
N THR A 244 -0.71 13.69 -6.95
CA THR A 244 -1.69 13.47 -8.03
C THR A 244 -1.53 12.12 -8.74
N GLU A 245 -0.30 11.71 -9.04
CA GLU A 245 -0.03 10.42 -9.70
C GLU A 245 -0.39 9.20 -8.87
N VAL A 246 -0.32 9.30 -7.53
CA VAL A 246 -0.76 8.24 -6.62
C VAL A 246 -2.28 8.29 -6.45
N LEU A 247 -2.86 9.50 -6.40
CA LEU A 247 -4.31 9.70 -6.35
C LEU A 247 -5.00 9.10 -7.58
N GLU A 248 -4.40 9.19 -8.76
CA GLU A 248 -4.92 8.58 -10.00
C GLU A 248 -5.04 7.06 -9.95
N LEU A 249 -4.31 6.38 -9.05
CA LEU A 249 -4.45 4.94 -8.84
C LEU A 249 -5.73 4.58 -8.07
N THR A 250 -6.36 5.55 -7.40
CA THR A 250 -7.49 5.33 -6.49
C THR A 250 -8.83 5.40 -7.23
N THR A 251 -9.74 4.47 -6.90
CA THR A 251 -11.11 4.44 -7.45
C THR A 251 -12.11 5.14 -6.54
N ASP A 252 -11.85 5.16 -5.25
CA ASP A 252 -12.67 5.81 -4.23
C ASP A 252 -11.74 6.35 -3.13
N LEU A 253 -12.11 7.46 -2.50
CA LEU A 253 -11.27 8.16 -1.52
C LEU A 253 -11.95 8.20 -0.16
N TRP A 254 -11.22 7.86 0.90
CA TRP A 254 -11.67 7.93 2.28
C TRP A 254 -10.78 8.92 3.02
N MET A 255 -11.38 9.87 3.73
CA MET A 255 -10.68 10.96 4.37
C MET A 255 -11.09 11.12 5.82
N THR A 256 -10.12 11.20 6.73
CA THR A 256 -10.37 11.56 8.12
C THR A 256 -9.95 13.01 8.38
N HIS A 257 -10.73 13.75 9.15
CA HIS A 257 -10.33 15.07 9.63
C HIS A 257 -10.71 15.25 11.10
N CYS A 258 -10.16 16.29 11.70
CA CYS A 258 -10.64 16.88 12.96
C CYS A 258 -10.32 18.37 12.93
N THR A 259 -10.87 19.13 13.87
CA THR A 259 -10.48 20.54 14.03
C THR A 259 -8.98 20.69 14.31
N SER A 260 -8.43 21.86 13.96
CA SER A 260 -7.03 22.19 14.24
C SER A 260 -6.71 22.12 15.74
N ALA A 261 -7.63 22.56 16.60
CA ALA A 261 -7.45 22.50 18.06
C ALA A 261 -7.28 21.04 18.53
N THR A 262 -8.18 20.15 18.12
CA THR A 262 -8.09 18.72 18.42
C THR A 262 -6.80 18.10 17.87
N ALA A 263 -6.39 18.48 16.66
CA ALA A 263 -5.15 17.98 16.06
C ALA A 263 -3.92 18.42 16.88
N VAL A 264 -3.86 19.68 17.31
CA VAL A 264 -2.79 20.21 18.17
C VAL A 264 -2.71 19.42 19.48
N ASP A 265 -3.83 19.27 20.19
CA ASP A 265 -3.87 18.55 21.47
C ASP A 265 -3.38 17.11 21.33
N ARG A 266 -3.84 16.42 20.27
CA ARG A 266 -3.44 15.03 19.97
C ARG A 266 -1.96 14.93 19.62
N VAL A 267 -1.43 15.86 18.82
CA VAL A 267 -0.01 15.88 18.45
C VAL A 267 0.86 16.15 19.68
N MET A 268 0.49 17.11 20.52
CA MET A 268 1.20 17.43 21.77
C MET A 268 1.26 16.20 22.68
N MET A 269 0.12 15.58 22.99
CA MET A 269 0.06 14.42 23.87
C MET A 269 0.84 13.22 23.32
N ARG A 270 0.72 12.94 22.02
CA ARG A 270 1.37 11.78 21.39
C ARG A 270 2.88 11.95 21.26
N ASN A 271 3.33 13.14 20.84
CA ASN A 271 4.72 13.38 20.49
C ASN A 271 5.52 14.01 21.64
N GLN A 272 4.87 14.45 22.71
CA GLN A 272 5.49 15.17 23.84
C GLN A 272 6.25 16.42 23.36
N ILE A 273 5.60 17.24 22.54
CA ILE A 273 6.17 18.49 22.00
C ILE A 273 5.40 19.71 22.50
N SER A 274 6.00 20.90 22.36
CA SER A 274 5.34 22.15 22.72
C SER A 274 4.12 22.42 21.85
N ARG A 275 3.25 23.32 22.33
CA ARG A 275 2.08 23.76 21.59
C ARG A 275 2.47 24.44 20.28
N GLU A 276 3.49 25.30 20.32
CA GLU A 276 4.01 26.02 19.16
C GLU A 276 4.53 25.04 18.10
N ASP A 277 5.24 23.99 18.51
CA ASP A 277 5.74 22.95 17.61
C ASP A 277 4.59 22.13 16.99
N ALA A 278 3.56 21.82 17.79
CA ALA A 278 2.37 21.11 17.31
C ALA A 278 1.58 21.97 16.31
N GLU A 279 1.37 23.25 16.59
CA GLU A 279 0.69 24.20 15.71
C GLU A 279 1.43 24.33 14.37
N ARG A 280 2.77 24.45 14.37
CA ARG A 280 3.56 24.45 13.12
C ARG A 280 3.36 23.18 12.30
N ARG A 281 3.34 22.00 12.94
CA ARG A 281 3.10 20.73 12.24
C ARG A 281 1.69 20.64 11.67
N VAL A 282 0.68 21.12 12.40
CA VAL A 282 -0.70 21.17 11.93
C VAL A 282 -0.85 22.11 10.74
N ALA A 283 -0.24 23.30 10.80
CA ALA A 283 -0.27 24.28 9.72
C ALA A 283 0.48 23.81 8.45
N SER A 284 1.45 22.89 8.57
CA SER A 284 2.22 22.36 7.43
C SER A 284 1.42 21.47 6.46
N GLN A 285 0.22 21.05 6.86
CA GLN A 285 -0.67 20.24 6.00
C GLN A 285 -1.90 21.04 5.57
N LEU A 286 -2.44 20.67 4.41
CA LEU A 286 -3.72 21.21 3.97
C LEU A 286 -4.84 20.79 4.93
N ASP A 287 -5.69 21.75 5.29
CA ASP A 287 -6.97 21.47 5.93
C ASP A 287 -7.88 20.64 5.02
N VAL A 288 -8.97 20.14 5.61
CA VAL A 288 -9.93 19.28 4.90
C VAL A 288 -10.58 19.99 3.71
N GLU A 289 -10.91 21.28 3.84
CA GLU A 289 -11.58 22.05 2.79
C GLU A 289 -10.67 22.23 1.58
N ARG A 290 -9.38 22.54 1.79
CA ARG A 290 -8.37 22.65 0.74
C ARG A 290 -8.09 21.31 0.08
N LYS A 291 -8.05 20.21 0.84
CA LYS A 291 -7.93 18.85 0.26
C LYS A 291 -9.13 18.55 -0.64
N LEU A 292 -10.36 18.82 -0.18
CA LEU A 292 -11.57 18.64 -0.98
C LEU A 292 -11.63 19.58 -2.20
N LEU A 293 -11.19 20.82 -2.07
CA LEU A 293 -11.13 21.79 -3.17
C LEU A 293 -10.17 21.32 -4.27
N LYS A 294 -8.99 20.79 -3.90
CA LYS A 294 -8.07 20.17 -4.86
C LYS A 294 -8.74 19.03 -5.63
N LEU A 295 -9.50 18.17 -4.94
CA LEU A 295 -10.24 17.06 -5.57
C LEU A 295 -11.40 17.51 -6.45
N ARG A 296 -11.84 18.77 -6.36
CA ARG A 296 -12.82 19.35 -7.30
C ARG A 296 -12.15 19.89 -8.56
N HIS A 297 -10.93 20.41 -8.44
CA HIS A 297 -10.15 20.92 -9.58
C HIS A 297 -9.48 19.80 -10.38
N LEU A 298 -9.06 18.74 -9.70
CA LEU A 298 -8.74 17.46 -10.33
C LEU A 298 -10.09 16.80 -10.62
N PRO A 299 -10.43 16.39 -11.86
CA PRO A 299 -11.73 15.79 -12.17
C PRO A 299 -11.87 14.36 -11.60
N TYR A 300 -11.74 14.22 -10.28
CA TYR A 300 -11.80 12.95 -9.55
C TYR A 300 -13.24 12.41 -9.59
N LYS A 301 -13.39 11.20 -10.13
CA LYS A 301 -14.70 10.59 -10.39
C LYS A 301 -15.14 9.58 -9.33
N GLY A 302 -14.28 9.27 -8.37
CA GLY A 302 -14.54 8.28 -7.33
C GLY A 302 -15.49 8.80 -6.25
N ASP A 303 -16.12 7.88 -5.51
CA ASP A 303 -16.89 8.26 -4.31
C ASP A 303 -15.89 8.78 -3.25
N ILE A 304 -16.29 9.80 -2.49
CA ILE A 304 -15.50 10.36 -1.39
C ILE A 304 -16.27 10.16 -0.08
N GLU A 305 -15.71 9.39 0.85
CA GLU A 305 -16.22 9.22 2.20
C GLU A 305 -15.38 10.08 3.17
N VAL A 306 -16.03 10.93 3.96
CA VAL A 306 -15.35 11.85 4.89
C VAL A 306 -15.79 11.55 6.32
N PHE A 307 -14.84 11.41 7.22
CA PHE A 307 -15.05 11.15 8.64
C PHE A 307 -14.53 12.31 9.49
N ASP A 308 -15.43 13.00 10.19
CA ASP A 308 -15.06 13.94 11.24
C ASP A 308 -14.76 13.17 12.54
N THR A 309 -13.57 13.35 13.09
CA THR A 309 -13.09 12.67 14.30
C THR A 309 -12.94 13.62 15.48
N THR A 310 -13.42 14.86 15.38
CA THR A 310 -13.20 15.91 16.39
C THR A 310 -13.68 15.51 17.78
N GLN A 311 -14.90 14.98 17.89
CA GLN A 311 -15.54 14.59 19.15
C GLN A 311 -15.99 13.13 19.13
N VAL A 312 -15.32 12.30 18.33
CA VAL A 312 -15.66 10.88 18.16
C VAL A 312 -14.64 10.06 18.93
N SER A 313 -15.11 9.18 19.82
CA SER A 313 -14.22 8.24 20.51
C SER A 313 -13.59 7.26 19.52
N LEU A 314 -12.49 6.60 19.91
CA LEU A 314 -11.87 5.59 19.05
C LEU A 314 -12.88 4.49 18.69
N GLU A 315 -13.61 3.96 19.67
CA GLU A 315 -14.55 2.86 19.47
C GLU A 315 -15.67 3.24 18.49
N GLU A 316 -16.30 4.40 18.68
CA GLU A 316 -17.34 4.90 17.77
C GLU A 316 -16.80 5.10 16.36
N GLY A 317 -15.60 5.68 16.23
CA GLY A 317 -14.97 5.89 14.94
C GLY A 317 -14.61 4.59 14.20
N LEU A 318 -14.27 3.52 14.93
CA LEU A 318 -14.07 2.21 14.31
C LEU A 318 -15.40 1.62 13.81
N LYS A 319 -16.49 1.73 14.60
CA LYS A 319 -17.83 1.31 14.18
C LYS A 319 -18.34 2.06 12.94
N GLU A 320 -18.10 3.37 12.86
CA GLU A 320 -18.41 4.16 11.67
C GLU A 320 -17.65 3.67 10.44
N THR A 321 -16.38 3.31 10.61
CA THR A 321 -15.52 2.80 9.53
C THR A 321 -16.05 1.46 9.02
N GLU A 322 -16.45 0.57 9.93
CA GLU A 322 -17.05 -0.72 9.60
C GLU A 322 -18.39 -0.54 8.87
N ALA A 323 -19.27 0.33 9.38
CA ALA A 323 -20.54 0.63 8.73
C ALA A 323 -20.37 1.24 7.33
N ALA A 324 -19.38 2.11 7.14
CA ALA A 324 -19.02 2.65 5.83
C ALA A 324 -18.50 1.56 4.90
N PHE A 325 -17.67 0.64 5.41
CA PHE A 325 -17.16 -0.47 4.61
C PHE A 325 -18.25 -1.45 4.20
N GLU A 326 -19.22 -1.73 5.07
CA GLU A 326 -20.39 -2.54 4.72
C GLU A 326 -21.21 -1.94 3.58
N ARG A 327 -21.43 -0.61 3.59
CA ARG A 327 -22.07 0.09 2.47
C ARG A 327 -21.24 -0.01 1.19
N TYR A 328 -19.93 0.23 1.30
CA TYR A 328 -18.98 0.14 0.19
C TYR A 328 -18.95 -1.26 -0.40
N TRP A 329 -18.88 -2.29 0.45
CA TRP A 329 -18.88 -3.69 0.09
C TRP A 329 -20.08 -4.02 -0.80
N ARG A 330 -21.29 -3.73 -0.33
CA ARG A 330 -22.54 -4.01 -1.04
C ARG A 330 -22.60 -3.28 -2.39
N LYS A 331 -22.18 -2.01 -2.44
CA LYS A 331 -22.30 -1.16 -3.63
C LYS A 331 -21.20 -1.43 -4.68
N LYS A 332 -19.98 -1.74 -4.25
CA LYS A 332 -18.77 -1.64 -5.10
C LYS A 332 -17.95 -2.93 -5.19
N ILE A 333 -18.09 -3.85 -4.22
CA ILE A 333 -17.33 -5.10 -4.17
C ILE A 333 -18.22 -6.30 -4.52
N ALA A 334 -19.29 -6.52 -3.76
CA ALA A 334 -20.18 -7.68 -3.91
C ALA A 334 -20.78 -7.81 -5.32
N VAL A 335 -21.05 -6.68 -5.99
CA VAL A 335 -21.58 -6.67 -7.37
C VAL A 335 -20.61 -7.23 -8.42
N HIS A 336 -19.35 -7.49 -8.05
CA HIS A 336 -18.32 -8.11 -8.91
C HIS A 336 -17.94 -9.52 -8.46
N LEU A 337 -18.53 -10.02 -7.37
CA LEU A 337 -18.31 -11.34 -6.79
C LEU A 337 -19.47 -12.29 -7.09
#